data_AF-A0A8B6CF71-F1
#
_entry.id   AF-A0A8B6CF71-F1
#
_cell.length_a   1.000
_cell.length_b   1.000
_cell.length_c   1.000
_cell.angle_alpha   90.00
_cell.angle_beta   90.00
_cell.angle_gamma   90.00
#
_symmetry.space_group_name_H-M   'P 1'
#
loop_
_entity.id
_entity.type
_entity.pdbx_description
1 polymer ?
#
loop_
_entity_poly.entity_id
_entity_poly.type
_entity_poly.pdbx_seq_one_letter_code
_entity_poly.pdbx_strand_id
1 'polypeptide(L)'
;MLTELKVKIILEYSKVHDNLRELQTSHSTLQTKHTKVTETVNLLQTELAKANEILKDPIPPNIKDQIDKGIKEWENNDKMFVTTRASEYVFDCLKNNSCLTLTAPSGVGKSFIARHTALVLQKEGYTIIPVLKPDDIRDYYQPDELYLTAEEKDAMASIYIDSNVNDLERLSQNSEFFPLLCSLFDVEKHGDVKEFFKNPFIFYQNELDSLKMCGVEGKNKLCSLALIVLLNNQLTDKWFKGKVTDEQRDILEDTCEACRLNRSTSKAELKEALNTLDGTFVYKQNGIYKTLHDKLFDFLANYFGQKMIECIIDHGNSDLVHEQ
;
A
#
# COMPACT_ATOMS: atom_id res chain seq x y z
N MET A 1 -27.24 29.67 -88.57
CA MET A 1 -25.91 29.09 -88.30
C MET A 1 -24.98 29.99 -87.47
N LEU A 2 -24.35 31.05 -88.01
CA LEU A 2 -23.35 31.85 -87.26
C LEU A 2 -23.92 32.58 -86.02
N THR A 3 -25.17 33.04 -86.09
CA THR A 3 -25.84 33.75 -84.98
C THR A 3 -26.26 32.81 -83.85
N GLU A 4 -26.78 31.62 -84.18
CA GLU A 4 -27.18 30.61 -83.20
C GLU A 4 -25.99 30.05 -82.42
N LEU A 5 -24.86 29.84 -83.11
CA LEU A 5 -23.63 29.37 -82.46
C LEU A 5 -23.11 30.42 -81.46
N LYS A 6 -23.16 31.71 -81.81
CA LYS A 6 -22.79 32.81 -80.89
C LYS A 6 -23.67 32.85 -79.65
N VAL A 7 -24.99 32.72 -79.81
CA VAL A 7 -25.93 32.70 -78.68
C VAL A 7 -25.66 31.50 -77.77
N LYS A 8 -25.40 30.32 -78.33
CA LYS A 8 -25.08 29.12 -77.54
C LYS A 8 -23.78 29.26 -76.74
N ILE A 9 -22.75 29.87 -77.34
CA ILE A 9 -21.48 30.16 -76.65
C ILE A 9 -21.68 31.16 -75.51
N ILE A 10 -22.47 32.21 -75.71
CA ILE A 10 -22.75 33.22 -74.67
C ILE A 10 -23.51 32.59 -73.49
N LEU A 11 -24.51 31.74 -73.77
CA LEU A 11 -25.26 31.05 -72.73
C LEU A 11 -24.40 30.07 -71.93
N GLU A 12 -23.55 29.28 -72.61
CA GLU A 12 -22.61 28.39 -71.91
C GLU A 12 -21.56 29.18 -71.11
N TYR A 13 -21.05 30.29 -71.64
CA TYR A 13 -20.15 31.17 -70.90
C TYR A 13 -20.82 31.75 -69.65
N SER A 14 -22.08 32.18 -69.73
CA SER A 14 -22.84 32.68 -68.58
C SER A 14 -22.98 31.61 -67.50
N LYS A 15 -23.36 30.37 -67.86
CA LYS A 15 -23.47 29.26 -66.90
C LYS A 15 -22.14 28.96 -66.21
N VAL A 16 -21.05 28.94 -66.98
CA VAL A 16 -19.71 28.71 -66.42
C VAL A 16 -19.30 29.85 -65.49
N HIS A 17 -19.63 31.10 -65.82
CA HIS A 17 -19.35 32.26 -64.99
C HIS A 17 -20.13 32.23 -63.67
N ASP A 18 -21.42 31.87 -63.71
CA ASP A 18 -22.26 31.76 -62.52
C ASP A 18 -21.79 30.62 -61.60
N ASN A 19 -21.47 29.44 -62.16
CA ASN A 19 -20.88 28.33 -61.41
C ASN A 19 -19.54 28.72 -60.75
N LEU A 20 -18.72 29.52 -61.43
CA LEU A 20 -17.44 30.00 -60.89
C LEU A 20 -17.67 30.92 -59.67
N ARG A 21 -18.67 31.81 -59.71
CA ARG A 21 -19.04 32.65 -58.57
C ARG A 21 -19.56 31.85 -57.38
N GLU A 22 -20.39 30.85 -57.62
CA GLU A 22 -20.89 29.97 -56.56
C GLU A 22 -19.76 29.17 -55.90
N LEU A 23 -18.81 28.66 -56.69
CA LEU A 23 -17.62 27.98 -56.20
C LEU A 23 -16.73 28.91 -55.36
N GLN A 24 -16.52 30.16 -55.79
CA GLN A 24 -15.75 31.14 -55.03
C GLN A 24 -16.40 31.46 -53.67
N THR A 25 -17.73 31.61 -53.65
CA THR A 25 -18.50 31.88 -52.42
C THR A 25 -18.50 30.68 -51.47
N SER A 26 -18.58 29.47 -52.01
CA SER A 26 -18.46 28.23 -51.24
C SER A 26 -17.06 28.09 -50.65
N HIS A 27 -16.02 28.42 -51.42
CA HIS A 27 -14.63 28.39 -50.97
C HIS A 27 -14.37 29.38 -49.83
N SER A 28 -14.84 30.63 -49.93
CA SER A 28 -14.69 31.62 -48.85
C SER A 28 -15.42 31.20 -47.57
N THR A 29 -16.58 30.56 -47.71
CA THR A 29 -17.33 30.00 -46.57
C THR A 29 -16.57 28.85 -45.90
N LEU A 30 -15.98 27.96 -46.69
CA LEU A 30 -15.16 26.85 -46.19
C LEU A 30 -13.88 27.34 -45.50
N GLN A 31 -13.20 28.36 -46.04
CA GLN A 31 -12.04 28.97 -45.41
C GLN A 31 -12.40 29.56 -44.04
N THR A 32 -13.53 30.27 -43.95
CA THR A 32 -14.01 30.83 -42.68
C THR A 32 -14.30 29.74 -41.65
N LYS A 33 -14.91 28.62 -42.05
CA LYS A 33 -15.14 27.48 -41.17
C LYS A 33 -13.82 26.82 -40.73
N HIS A 34 -12.86 26.67 -41.65
CA HIS A 34 -11.54 26.12 -41.34
C HIS A 34 -10.83 26.97 -40.28
N THR A 35 -10.81 28.30 -40.43
CA THR A 35 -10.22 29.22 -39.43
C THR A 35 -10.82 29.03 -38.05
N LYS A 36 -12.16 28.96 -37.94
CA LYS A 36 -12.84 28.72 -36.65
C LYS A 36 -12.49 27.38 -36.02
N VAL A 37 -12.38 26.33 -36.83
CA VAL A 37 -11.95 25.01 -36.35
C VAL A 37 -10.51 25.06 -35.85
N THR A 38 -9.60 25.69 -36.60
CA THR A 38 -8.20 25.86 -36.19
C THR A 38 -8.08 26.63 -34.86
N GLU A 39 -8.83 27.73 -34.69
CA GLU A 39 -8.86 28.48 -33.43
C GLU A 39 -9.36 27.62 -32.26
N THR A 40 -10.40 26.82 -32.48
CA THR A 40 -10.95 25.92 -31.46
C THR A 40 -9.95 24.83 -31.07
N VAL A 41 -9.26 24.23 -32.05
CA VAL A 41 -8.24 23.21 -31.80
C VAL A 41 -7.08 23.79 -30.99
N ASN A 42 -6.61 25.00 -31.32
CA ASN A 42 -5.54 25.66 -30.58
C ASN A 42 -5.95 25.96 -29.13
N LEU A 43 -7.20 26.38 -28.90
CA LEU A 43 -7.73 26.59 -27.56
C LEU A 43 -7.76 25.28 -26.76
N LEU A 44 -8.26 24.19 -27.36
CA LEU A 44 -8.30 22.88 -26.71
C LEU A 44 -6.89 22.34 -26.41
N GLN A 45 -5.93 22.54 -27.32
CA GLN A 45 -4.53 22.17 -27.08
C GLN A 45 -3.92 22.96 -25.90
N THR A 46 -4.29 24.23 -25.76
CA THR A 46 -3.84 25.08 -24.65
C THR A 46 -4.45 24.63 -23.32
N GLU A 47 -5.74 24.33 -23.29
CA GLU A 47 -6.42 23.82 -22.09
C GLU A 47 -5.89 22.43 -21.70
N LEU A 48 -5.63 21.55 -22.69
CA LEU A 48 -5.01 20.24 -22.46
C LEU A 48 -3.60 20.38 -21.87
N ALA A 49 -2.79 21.33 -22.37
CA ALA A 49 -1.47 21.60 -21.82
C ALA A 49 -1.53 22.05 -20.35
N LYS A 50 -2.45 22.96 -20.01
CA LYS A 50 -2.68 23.39 -18.63
C LYS A 50 -3.15 22.24 -17.73
N ALA A 51 -4.09 21.42 -18.20
CA ALA A 51 -4.57 20.26 -17.45
C ALA A 51 -3.46 19.24 -17.21
N ASN A 52 -2.61 19.00 -18.21
CA ASN A 52 -1.43 18.13 -18.08
C ASN A 52 -0.36 18.70 -17.14
N GLU A 53 -0.23 20.03 -17.02
CA GLU A 53 0.65 20.63 -16.01
C GLU A 53 0.08 20.49 -14.59
N ILE A 54 -1.25 20.58 -14.42
CA ILE A 54 -1.91 20.33 -13.14
C ILE A 54 -1.77 18.86 -12.72
N LEU A 55 -1.89 17.93 -13.68
CA LEU A 55 -1.69 16.49 -13.46
C LEU A 55 -0.23 16.10 -13.16
N LYS A 56 0.74 16.98 -13.41
CA LYS A 56 2.15 16.73 -13.03
C LYS A 56 2.43 17.01 -11.56
N ASP A 57 1.57 17.76 -10.88
CA ASP A 57 1.69 17.96 -9.44
C ASP A 57 0.91 16.82 -8.76
N PRO A 58 1.58 15.86 -8.11
CA PRO A 58 0.89 14.71 -7.51
C PRO A 58 -0.07 15.12 -6.39
N ILE A 59 0.07 16.36 -5.87
CA ILE A 59 -0.63 16.85 -4.69
C ILE A 59 -1.91 17.61 -5.07
N PRO A 60 -3.08 17.23 -4.54
CA PRO A 60 -4.32 17.97 -4.70
C PRO A 60 -4.22 19.45 -4.24
N PRO A 61 -4.83 20.42 -4.95
CA PRO A 61 -4.70 21.85 -4.64
C PRO A 61 -5.09 22.25 -3.20
N ASN A 62 -6.14 21.63 -2.67
CA ASN A 62 -6.62 21.85 -1.30
C ASN A 62 -5.60 21.40 -0.23
N ILE A 63 -4.77 20.41 -0.55
CA ILE A 63 -3.71 19.90 0.32
C ILE A 63 -2.47 20.77 0.21
N LYS A 64 -2.16 21.22 -1.02
CA LYS A 64 -1.03 22.13 -1.27
C LYS A 64 -1.10 23.40 -0.44
N ASP A 65 -2.28 24.01 -0.32
CA ASP A 65 -2.49 25.18 0.53
C ASP A 65 -2.19 24.91 2.01
N GLN A 66 -2.51 23.71 2.51
CA GLN A 66 -2.22 23.31 3.88
C GLN A 66 -0.73 23.06 4.10
N ILE A 67 -0.07 22.39 3.15
CA ILE A 67 1.38 22.17 3.14
C ILE A 67 2.12 23.50 3.14
N ASP A 68 1.74 24.43 2.27
CA ASP A 68 2.36 25.76 2.16
C ASP A 68 2.24 26.55 3.46
N LYS A 69 1.10 26.46 4.14
CA LYS A 69 0.92 27.07 5.46
C LYS A 69 1.86 26.44 6.50
N GLY A 70 1.98 25.12 6.52
CA GLY A 70 2.90 24.41 7.41
C GLY A 70 4.36 24.75 7.15
N ILE A 71 4.77 24.83 5.88
CA ILE A 71 6.13 25.21 5.48
C ILE A 71 6.45 26.64 5.93
N LYS A 72 5.53 27.60 5.81
CA LYS A 72 5.71 28.97 6.32
C LYS A 72 5.95 29.01 7.84
N GLU A 73 5.27 28.14 8.60
CA GLU A 73 5.54 28.00 10.03
C GLU A 73 6.94 27.43 10.28
N TRP A 74 7.39 26.48 9.47
CA TRP A 74 8.74 25.94 9.56
C TRP A 74 9.78 27.01 9.27
N GLU A 75 9.63 27.79 8.20
CA GLU A 75 10.51 28.91 7.86
C GLU A 75 10.62 29.92 9.00
N ASN A 76 9.50 30.23 9.67
CA ASN A 76 9.49 31.15 10.81
C ASN A 76 10.27 30.60 12.01
N ASN A 77 10.11 29.31 12.31
CA ASN A 77 10.84 28.64 13.38
C ASN A 77 12.33 28.48 13.03
N ASP A 78 12.65 28.32 11.75
CA ASP A 78 14.01 28.14 11.24
C ASP A 78 14.86 29.41 11.33
N LYS A 79 14.25 30.59 11.48
CA LYS A 79 14.98 31.86 11.69
C LYS A 79 15.89 31.84 12.92
N MET A 80 15.54 31.03 13.92
CA MET A 80 16.34 30.84 15.14
C MET A 80 17.19 29.57 15.10
N PHE A 81 17.28 28.90 13.96
CA PHE A 81 18.04 27.67 13.82
C PHE A 81 19.54 27.94 14.02
N VAL A 82 20.17 27.12 14.85
CA VAL A 82 21.61 27.12 15.05
C VAL A 82 22.17 25.84 14.47
N THR A 83 23.06 25.97 13.49
CA THR A 83 23.75 24.83 12.90
C THR A 83 24.55 24.08 13.96
N THR A 84 24.36 22.77 14.00
CA THR A 84 25.06 21.85 14.89
C THR A 84 25.81 20.81 14.08
N ARG A 85 26.76 20.11 14.73
CA ARG A 85 27.43 18.94 14.14
C ARG A 85 26.44 17.87 13.67
N ALA A 86 25.31 17.71 14.38
CA ALA A 86 24.28 16.74 14.01
C ALA A 86 23.56 17.16 12.73
N SER A 87 23.20 18.45 12.59
CA SER A 87 22.55 18.92 11.37
C SER A 87 23.48 18.88 10.16
N GLU A 88 24.76 19.22 10.33
CA GLU A 88 25.77 19.11 9.26
C GLU A 88 25.92 17.67 8.77
N TYR A 89 26.05 16.72 9.72
CA TYR A 89 26.15 15.30 9.39
C TYR A 89 24.91 14.80 8.62
N VAL A 90 23.71 15.21 9.04
CA VAL A 90 22.46 14.87 8.34
C VAL A 90 22.46 15.36 6.89
N PHE A 91 22.92 16.59 6.64
CA PHE A 91 23.06 17.11 5.27
C PHE A 91 24.06 16.32 4.44
N ASP A 92 25.24 16.03 4.99
CA ASP A 92 26.27 15.28 4.28
C ASP A 92 25.83 13.84 3.98
N CYS A 93 25.06 13.23 4.87
CA CYS A 93 24.44 11.93 4.61
C CYS A 93 23.48 12.00 3.42
N LEU A 94 22.61 13.01 3.34
CA LEU A 94 21.63 13.13 2.25
C LEU A 94 22.26 13.48 0.90
N LYS A 95 23.40 14.18 0.87
CA LYS A 95 24.14 14.40 -0.38
C LYS A 95 24.63 13.11 -1.01
N ASN A 96 24.92 12.09 -0.19
CA ASN A 96 25.49 10.83 -0.63
C ASN A 96 24.47 9.69 -0.68
N ASN A 97 23.26 9.86 -0.13
CA ASN A 97 22.25 8.82 0.01
C ASN A 97 20.86 9.36 -0.32
N SER A 98 20.05 8.56 -1.02
CA SER A 98 18.66 8.92 -1.38
C SER A 98 17.66 8.83 -0.23
N CYS A 99 18.06 8.27 0.92
CA CYS A 99 17.20 8.07 2.08
C CYS A 99 17.99 8.20 3.39
N LEU A 100 17.36 8.74 4.43
CA LEU A 100 17.93 8.90 5.76
C LEU A 100 16.89 8.66 6.85
N THR A 101 17.27 7.89 7.86
CA THR A 101 16.45 7.67 9.07
C THR A 101 17.06 8.36 10.28
N LEU A 102 16.31 9.24 10.95
CA LEU A 102 16.76 9.95 12.16
C LEU A 102 16.23 9.25 13.42
N THR A 103 17.12 8.64 14.20
CA THR A 103 16.77 7.96 15.46
C THR A 103 17.41 8.65 16.66
N ALA A 104 16.62 8.94 17.70
CA ALA A 104 17.07 9.53 18.96
C ALA A 104 15.90 9.59 19.99
N PRO A 105 16.16 9.80 21.29
CA PRO A 105 15.13 9.99 22.33
C PRO A 105 14.17 11.16 22.05
N SER A 106 13.04 11.22 22.75
CA SER A 106 12.09 12.34 22.62
C SER A 106 12.72 13.67 23.06
N GLY A 107 12.33 14.78 22.43
CA GLY A 107 12.76 16.14 22.79
C GLY A 107 14.14 16.60 22.27
N VAL A 108 14.94 15.71 21.68
CA VAL A 108 16.31 16.03 21.21
C VAL A 108 16.40 16.78 19.88
N GLY A 109 15.27 17.22 19.32
CA GLY A 109 15.26 18.05 18.11
C GLY A 109 15.25 17.31 16.76
N LYS A 110 14.96 16.00 16.73
CA LYS A 110 14.87 15.21 15.46
C LYS A 110 14.01 15.90 14.40
N SER A 111 12.78 16.26 14.76
CA SER A 111 11.84 16.93 13.85
C SER A 111 12.32 18.32 13.44
N PHE A 112 13.06 19.00 14.31
CA PHE A 112 13.60 20.33 14.00
C PHE A 112 14.72 20.23 12.95
N ILE A 113 15.65 19.28 13.12
CA ILE A 113 16.69 18.99 12.13
C ILE A 113 16.07 18.55 10.80
N ALA A 114 15.11 17.61 10.82
CA ALA A 114 14.43 17.15 9.59
C ALA A 114 13.79 18.30 8.80
N ARG A 115 13.08 19.21 9.49
CA ARG A 115 12.43 20.38 8.88
C ARG A 115 13.44 21.36 8.32
N HIS A 116 14.47 21.71 9.08
CA HIS A 116 15.55 22.57 8.61
C HIS A 116 16.21 21.99 7.35
N THR A 117 16.49 20.68 7.36
CA THR A 117 17.05 19.97 6.22
C THR A 117 16.15 20.02 4.99
N ALA A 118 14.85 19.79 5.17
CA ALA A 118 13.88 19.94 4.09
C ALA A 118 13.86 21.36 3.50
N LEU A 119 13.89 22.41 4.34
CA LEU A 119 13.91 23.81 3.90
C LEU A 119 15.19 24.16 3.12
N VAL A 120 16.33 23.57 3.47
CA VAL A 120 17.57 23.76 2.69
C VAL A 120 17.48 23.05 1.34
N LEU A 121 16.98 21.82 1.29
CA LEU A 121 16.75 21.13 0.01
C LEU A 121 15.73 21.87 -0.87
N GLN A 122 14.72 22.50 -0.28
CA GLN A 122 13.78 23.33 -1.04
C GLN A 122 14.47 24.50 -1.75
N LYS A 123 15.47 25.11 -1.12
CA LYS A 123 16.31 26.16 -1.76
C LYS A 123 17.17 25.60 -2.89
N GLU A 124 17.47 24.31 -2.89
CA GLU A 124 18.16 23.59 -3.96
C GLU A 124 17.21 23.11 -5.08
N GLY A 125 15.90 23.41 -4.98
CA GLY A 125 14.90 23.13 -6.01
C GLY A 125 14.05 21.88 -5.77
N TYR A 126 14.14 21.25 -4.59
CA TYR A 126 13.30 20.11 -4.23
C TYR A 126 11.91 20.54 -3.73
N THR A 127 10.88 19.75 -4.03
CA THR A 127 9.54 19.92 -3.46
C THR A 127 9.48 19.27 -2.08
N ILE A 128 8.98 19.99 -1.06
CA ILE A 128 8.75 19.44 0.28
C ILE A 128 7.33 18.87 0.36
N ILE A 129 7.21 17.61 0.77
CA ILE A 129 5.92 16.94 1.00
C ILE A 129 5.94 16.33 2.41
N PRO A 130 5.33 17.00 3.42
CA PRO A 130 5.43 16.58 4.81
C PRO A 130 4.40 15.49 5.17
N VAL A 131 4.85 14.24 5.26
CA VAL A 131 4.04 13.10 5.72
C VAL A 131 4.20 12.94 7.23
N LEU A 132 3.13 13.17 8.00
CA LEU A 132 3.12 13.03 9.47
C LEU A 132 2.56 11.68 9.90
N LYS A 133 1.57 11.16 9.17
CA LYS A 133 0.95 9.85 9.38
C LYS A 133 0.82 9.09 8.05
N PRO A 134 0.71 7.75 8.06
CA PRO A 134 0.56 6.96 6.84
C PRO A 134 -0.63 7.38 5.97
N ASP A 135 -1.74 7.84 6.56
CA ASP A 135 -2.91 8.32 5.82
C ASP A 135 -2.57 9.50 4.91
N ASP A 136 -1.64 10.36 5.32
CA ASP A 136 -1.24 11.52 4.54
C ASP A 136 -0.70 11.09 3.17
N ILE A 137 -0.07 9.91 3.07
CA ILE A 137 0.41 9.38 1.78
C ILE A 137 -0.77 9.09 0.85
N ARG A 138 -1.88 8.52 1.38
CA ARG A 138 -3.08 8.21 0.60
C ARG A 138 -3.83 9.47 0.18
N ASP A 139 -3.80 10.48 1.04
CA ASP A 139 -4.46 11.76 0.78
C ASP A 139 -3.66 12.59 -0.24
N TYR A 140 -2.32 12.55 -0.16
CA TYR A 140 -1.42 13.38 -0.97
C TYR A 140 -1.10 12.80 -2.33
N TYR A 141 -1.11 11.47 -2.46
CA TYR A 141 -0.79 10.79 -3.70
C TYR A 141 -2.02 10.06 -4.21
N GLN A 142 -2.32 10.24 -5.50
CA GLN A 142 -3.36 9.47 -6.16
C GLN A 142 -2.99 7.97 -6.06
N PRO A 143 -3.84 7.15 -5.41
CA PRO A 143 -3.53 5.75 -5.13
C PRO A 143 -3.14 4.95 -6.38
N ASP A 144 -3.72 5.31 -7.53
CA ASP A 144 -3.61 4.60 -8.79
C ASP A 144 -2.17 4.52 -9.34
N GLU A 145 -1.28 5.47 -9.01
CA GLU A 145 0.13 5.43 -9.42
C GLU A 145 1.02 4.60 -8.46
N LEU A 146 0.55 4.29 -7.25
CA LEU A 146 1.31 3.57 -6.23
C LEU A 146 0.86 2.12 -6.05
N TYR A 147 -0.25 1.72 -6.66
CA TYR A 147 -0.63 0.31 -6.70
C TYR A 147 0.31 -0.45 -7.63
N LEU A 148 0.69 -1.65 -7.19
CA LEU A 148 1.43 -2.57 -8.03
C LEU A 148 0.67 -2.81 -9.34
N THR A 149 1.32 -2.46 -10.46
CA THR A 149 0.77 -2.70 -11.79
C THR A 149 0.69 -4.21 -12.05
N ALA A 150 0.01 -4.61 -13.13
CA ALA A 150 -0.01 -6.02 -13.53
C ALA A 150 1.41 -6.52 -13.80
N GLU A 151 2.23 -5.72 -14.49
CA GLU A 151 3.62 -6.04 -14.82
C GLU A 151 4.50 -6.19 -13.56
N GLU A 152 4.32 -5.32 -12.56
CA GLU A 152 5.07 -5.42 -11.30
C GLU A 152 4.66 -6.65 -10.50
N LYS A 153 3.36 -6.97 -10.46
CA LYS A 153 2.83 -8.20 -9.83
C LYS A 153 3.37 -9.45 -10.51
N ASP A 154 3.43 -9.46 -11.83
CA ASP A 154 3.98 -10.59 -12.60
C ASP A 154 5.48 -10.75 -12.31
N ALA A 155 6.23 -9.65 -12.29
CA ALA A 155 7.65 -9.67 -11.93
C ALA A 155 7.86 -10.21 -10.51
N MET A 156 7.07 -9.77 -9.52
CA MET A 156 7.16 -10.29 -8.16
C MET A 156 6.80 -11.77 -8.08
N ALA A 157 5.71 -12.19 -8.72
CA ALA A 157 5.29 -13.58 -8.71
C ALA A 157 6.34 -14.50 -9.35
N SER A 158 7.02 -14.06 -10.41
CA SER A 158 8.11 -14.83 -11.04
C SER A 158 9.30 -15.10 -10.12
N ILE A 159 9.48 -14.32 -9.04
CA ILE A 159 10.55 -14.52 -8.06
C ILE A 159 10.16 -15.57 -7.02
N TYR A 160 8.91 -15.53 -6.56
CA TYR A 160 8.45 -16.36 -5.43
C TYR A 160 7.70 -17.62 -5.84
N ILE A 161 7.12 -17.66 -7.04
CA ILE A 161 6.22 -18.73 -7.51
C ILE A 161 6.88 -19.42 -8.70
N ASP A 162 7.42 -20.62 -8.48
CA ASP A 162 8.20 -21.40 -9.46
C ASP A 162 7.34 -22.08 -10.55
N SER A 163 6.17 -21.52 -10.87
CA SER A 163 5.16 -22.11 -11.77
C SER A 163 5.15 -21.42 -13.13
N ASN A 164 4.84 -22.14 -14.22
CA ASN A 164 4.60 -21.55 -15.55
C ASN A 164 3.53 -20.44 -15.46
N VAL A 165 3.98 -19.18 -15.42
CA VAL A 165 3.28 -17.92 -15.12
C VAL A 165 2.22 -17.50 -16.16
N ASN A 166 1.72 -18.39 -17.01
CA ASN A 166 0.71 -18.02 -18.02
C ASN A 166 -0.70 -17.75 -17.42
N ASP A 167 -0.89 -18.00 -16.13
CA ASP A 167 -2.17 -17.89 -15.42
C ASP A 167 -2.25 -16.68 -14.45
N LEU A 168 -1.18 -15.90 -14.36
CA LEU A 168 -0.99 -14.77 -13.42
C LEU A 168 -1.73 -13.50 -13.81
N GLU A 169 -1.99 -13.29 -15.12
CA GLU A 169 -2.78 -12.16 -15.66
C GLU A 169 -4.15 -11.99 -14.96
N ARG A 170 -4.68 -13.04 -14.31
CA ARG A 170 -5.97 -13.02 -13.58
C ARG A 170 -5.85 -13.02 -12.05
N LEU A 171 -4.66 -13.23 -11.49
CA LEU A 171 -4.43 -13.22 -10.03
C LEU A 171 -4.38 -11.79 -9.47
N SER A 172 -3.96 -10.84 -10.32
CA SER A 172 -3.53 -9.49 -9.95
C SER A 172 -4.64 -8.48 -9.69
N GLN A 173 -5.89 -8.77 -10.06
CA GLN A 173 -6.92 -7.74 -10.06
C GLN A 173 -7.51 -7.44 -8.68
N ASN A 174 -7.42 -8.34 -7.69
CA ASN A 174 -8.16 -8.18 -6.43
C ASN A 174 -7.48 -8.70 -5.16
N SER A 175 -6.20 -9.09 -5.19
CA SER A 175 -5.54 -9.51 -3.95
C SER A 175 -4.93 -8.32 -3.22
N GLU A 176 -5.57 -7.93 -2.12
CA GLU A 176 -4.89 -7.17 -1.08
C GLU A 176 -3.64 -7.97 -0.63
N PHE A 177 -2.55 -7.28 -0.31
CA PHE A 177 -1.30 -7.90 0.16
C PHE A 177 -0.63 -8.85 -0.86
N PHE A 178 -0.73 -8.58 -2.16
CA PHE A 178 -0.11 -9.38 -3.22
C PHE A 178 1.36 -9.79 -2.92
N PRO A 179 2.27 -8.89 -2.50
CA PRO A 179 3.65 -9.27 -2.14
C PRO A 179 3.72 -10.33 -1.04
N LEU A 180 2.87 -10.20 -0.03
CA LEU A 180 2.82 -11.14 1.09
C LEU A 180 2.33 -12.50 0.60
N LEU A 181 1.26 -12.55 -0.19
CA LEU A 181 0.74 -13.81 -0.73
C LEU A 181 1.76 -14.53 -1.60
N CYS A 182 2.53 -13.79 -2.42
CA CYS A 182 3.67 -14.37 -3.14
C CYS A 182 4.67 -15.01 -2.19
N SER A 183 5.05 -14.33 -1.12
CA SER A 183 6.04 -14.85 -0.15
C SER A 183 5.55 -16.05 0.67
N LEU A 184 4.24 -16.16 0.89
CA LEU A 184 3.63 -17.22 1.70
C LEU A 184 3.25 -18.45 0.86
N PHE A 185 3.07 -18.29 -0.45
CA PHE A 185 2.67 -19.38 -1.32
C PHE A 185 3.76 -20.45 -1.39
N ASP A 186 3.29 -21.70 -1.40
CA ASP A 186 4.10 -22.91 -1.41
C ASP A 186 3.30 -23.94 -2.19
N VAL A 187 3.80 -24.35 -3.35
CA VAL A 187 3.06 -25.22 -4.28
C VAL A 187 2.78 -26.59 -3.69
N GLU A 188 3.65 -27.10 -2.81
CA GLU A 188 3.48 -28.41 -2.19
C GLU A 188 2.40 -28.36 -1.11
N LYS A 189 2.31 -27.26 -0.37
CA LYS A 189 1.33 -27.08 0.71
C LYS A 189 -0.03 -26.59 0.22
N HIS A 190 -0.04 -25.68 -0.73
CA HIS A 190 -1.24 -24.94 -1.12
C HIS A 190 -1.81 -25.40 -2.47
N GLY A 191 -1.04 -26.13 -3.28
CA GLY A 191 -1.52 -26.63 -4.57
C GLY A 191 -1.76 -25.51 -5.58
N ASP A 192 -3.01 -25.21 -5.88
CA ASP A 192 -3.38 -24.20 -6.90
C ASP A 192 -3.21 -22.77 -6.37
N VAL A 193 -2.31 -22.01 -7.00
CA VAL A 193 -2.06 -20.60 -6.71
C VAL A 193 -3.31 -19.73 -6.83
N LYS A 194 -4.23 -20.04 -7.74
CA LYS A 194 -5.49 -19.28 -7.91
C LYS A 194 -6.41 -19.44 -6.73
N GLU A 195 -6.52 -20.65 -6.20
CA GLU A 195 -7.34 -20.91 -5.03
C GLU A 195 -6.74 -20.26 -3.78
N PHE A 196 -5.41 -20.33 -3.62
CA PHE A 196 -4.70 -19.64 -2.54
C PHE A 196 -4.90 -18.13 -2.57
N PHE A 197 -4.68 -17.48 -3.71
CA PHE A 197 -4.80 -16.02 -3.81
C PHE A 197 -6.25 -15.54 -3.66
N LYS A 198 -7.24 -16.37 -4.02
CA LYS A 198 -8.66 -16.04 -3.87
C LYS A 198 -9.13 -16.13 -2.42
N ASN A 199 -8.63 -17.10 -1.66
CA ASN A 199 -9.02 -17.30 -0.26
C ASN A 199 -7.87 -17.94 0.53
N PRO A 200 -6.83 -17.19 0.90
CA PRO A 200 -5.64 -17.77 1.54
C PRO A 200 -5.96 -18.36 2.92
N PHE A 201 -6.94 -17.79 3.61
CA PHE A 201 -7.31 -18.19 4.97
C PHE A 201 -7.98 -19.56 5.06
N ILE A 202 -8.53 -20.10 3.96
CA ILE A 202 -9.05 -21.47 3.97
C ILE A 202 -7.94 -22.50 4.21
N PHE A 203 -6.73 -22.23 3.72
CA PHE A 203 -5.56 -23.10 3.90
C PHE A 203 -5.08 -23.06 5.35
N TYR A 204 -4.97 -21.86 5.93
CA TYR A 204 -4.67 -21.69 7.35
C TYR A 204 -5.72 -22.32 8.25
N GLN A 205 -7.00 -22.22 7.90
CA GLN A 205 -8.08 -22.87 8.65
C GLN A 205 -7.94 -24.39 8.63
N ASN A 206 -7.71 -24.98 7.44
CA ASN A 206 -7.52 -26.42 7.29
C ASN A 206 -6.28 -26.92 8.07
N GLU A 207 -5.21 -26.12 8.09
CA GLU A 207 -4.01 -26.43 8.86
C GLU A 207 -4.29 -26.41 10.37
N LEU A 208 -4.98 -25.37 10.89
CA LEU A 208 -5.38 -25.31 12.30
C LEU A 208 -6.28 -26.48 12.71
N ASP A 209 -7.24 -26.83 11.86
CA ASP A 209 -8.13 -27.97 12.10
C ASP A 209 -7.38 -29.30 12.05
N SER A 210 -6.35 -29.42 11.20
CA SER A 210 -5.44 -30.57 11.18
C SER A 210 -4.60 -30.66 12.44
N LEU A 211 -4.06 -29.54 12.93
CA LEU A 211 -3.33 -29.47 14.21
C LEU A 211 -4.19 -29.93 15.38
N LYS A 212 -5.48 -29.59 15.38
CA LYS A 212 -6.43 -30.04 16.41
C LYS A 212 -6.55 -31.57 16.49
N MET A 213 -6.38 -32.24 15.35
CA MET A 213 -6.44 -33.70 15.26
C MET A 213 -5.09 -34.38 15.53
N CYS A 214 -3.98 -33.62 15.55
CA CYS A 214 -2.61 -34.14 15.59
C CYS A 214 -2.05 -34.37 17.01
N GLY A 215 -2.87 -34.96 17.89
CA GLY A 215 -2.44 -35.36 19.24
C GLY A 215 -1.94 -34.21 20.11
N VAL A 216 -0.97 -34.48 20.98
CA VAL A 216 -0.43 -33.48 21.93
C VAL A 216 0.40 -32.41 21.22
N GLU A 217 1.18 -32.78 20.20
CA GLU A 217 2.02 -31.82 19.46
C GLU A 217 1.18 -30.75 18.76
N GLY A 218 0.12 -31.14 18.06
CA GLY A 218 -0.77 -30.19 17.38
C GLY A 218 -1.53 -29.30 18.36
N LYS A 219 -1.94 -29.85 19.52
CA LYS A 219 -2.53 -29.03 20.60
C LYS A 219 -1.54 -28.05 21.22
N ASN A 220 -0.25 -28.40 21.36
CA ASN A 220 0.78 -27.47 21.82
C ASN A 220 0.95 -26.31 20.84
N LYS A 221 0.91 -26.58 19.52
CA LYS A 221 0.95 -25.55 18.48
C LYS A 221 -0.27 -24.61 18.56
N LEU A 222 -1.48 -25.18 18.69
CA LEU A 222 -2.71 -24.39 18.87
C LEU A 222 -2.69 -23.53 20.14
N CYS A 223 -2.26 -24.10 21.27
CA CYS A 223 -2.11 -23.37 22.53
C CYS A 223 -1.09 -22.23 22.41
N SER A 224 0.02 -22.46 21.70
CA SER A 224 1.03 -21.42 21.48
C SER A 224 0.51 -20.27 20.62
N LEU A 225 -0.29 -20.57 19.58
CA LEU A 225 -0.94 -19.56 18.75
C LEU A 225 -2.02 -18.78 19.52
N ALA A 226 -2.79 -19.47 20.37
CA ALA A 226 -3.77 -18.86 21.25
C ALA A 226 -3.12 -17.83 22.20
N LEU A 227 -1.98 -18.18 22.80
CA LEU A 227 -1.22 -17.27 23.66
C LEU A 227 -0.75 -16.01 22.92
N ILE A 228 -0.39 -16.13 21.63
CA ILE A 228 -0.02 -14.95 20.82
C ILE A 228 -1.20 -14.00 20.64
N VAL A 229 -2.39 -14.54 20.39
CA VAL A 229 -3.62 -13.77 20.24
C VAL A 229 -4.00 -13.08 21.56
N LEU A 230 -4.08 -13.84 22.65
CA LEU A 230 -4.44 -13.32 23.97
C LEU A 230 -3.51 -12.20 24.42
N LEU A 231 -2.21 -12.36 24.16
CA LEU A 231 -1.18 -11.39 24.51
C LEU A 231 -0.94 -10.35 23.41
N ASN A 232 -1.82 -10.25 22.41
CA ASN A 232 -1.78 -9.26 21.33
C ASN A 232 -0.38 -9.06 20.71
N ASN A 233 0.24 -10.13 20.24
CA ASN A 233 1.58 -10.11 19.64
C ASN A 233 2.71 -9.61 20.58
N GLN A 234 2.51 -9.67 21.91
CA GLN A 234 3.52 -9.30 22.92
C GLN A 234 4.17 -10.52 23.62
N LEU A 235 4.03 -11.73 23.08
CA LEU A 235 4.59 -12.93 23.69
C LEU A 235 6.13 -12.95 23.55
N THR A 236 6.85 -12.80 24.66
CA THR A 236 8.31 -12.70 24.66
C THR A 236 9.02 -13.99 25.05
N ASP A 237 10.27 -14.13 24.64
CA ASP A 237 11.17 -15.21 25.09
C ASP A 237 11.28 -15.32 26.62
N LYS A 238 11.15 -14.18 27.32
CA LYS A 238 11.22 -14.11 28.78
C LYS A 238 10.00 -14.73 29.41
N TRP A 239 8.84 -14.68 28.76
CA TRP A 239 7.61 -15.32 29.22
C TRP A 239 7.80 -16.83 29.46
N PHE A 240 8.54 -17.47 28.56
CA PHE A 240 8.89 -18.89 28.67
C PHE A 240 9.99 -19.19 29.71
N LYS A 241 10.71 -18.18 30.22
CA LYS A 241 11.84 -18.35 31.15
C LYS A 241 11.48 -17.86 32.56
N GLY A 242 11.93 -18.57 33.60
CA GLY A 242 11.80 -18.14 34.99
C GLY A 242 10.39 -18.29 35.61
N LYS A 243 10.22 -17.70 36.81
CA LYS A 243 8.95 -17.70 37.56
C LYS A 243 7.93 -16.82 36.84
N VAL A 244 6.75 -17.39 36.60
CA VAL A 244 5.59 -16.67 36.05
C VAL A 244 4.95 -15.81 37.15
N THR A 245 4.36 -14.68 36.76
CA THR A 245 3.39 -13.99 37.62
C THR A 245 2.14 -14.87 37.79
N ASP A 246 1.31 -14.58 38.79
CA ASP A 246 0.06 -15.33 38.98
C ASP A 246 -0.88 -15.13 37.76
N GLU A 247 -1.00 -13.92 37.24
CA GLU A 247 -1.72 -13.63 35.99
C GLU A 247 -1.23 -14.46 34.79
N GLN A 248 0.08 -14.56 34.57
CA GLN A 248 0.64 -15.38 33.49
C GLN A 248 0.37 -16.88 33.68
N ARG A 249 0.24 -17.33 34.94
CA ARG A 249 -0.10 -18.71 35.26
C ARG A 249 -1.56 -18.98 34.91
N ASP A 250 -2.46 -18.08 35.29
CA ASP A 250 -3.90 -18.20 35.03
C ASP A 250 -4.16 -18.23 33.51
N ILE A 251 -3.57 -17.28 32.76
CA ILE A 251 -3.64 -17.26 31.28
C ILE A 251 -3.18 -18.61 30.69
N LEU A 252 -2.05 -19.14 31.17
CA LEU A 252 -1.49 -20.39 30.67
C LEU A 252 -2.38 -21.59 31.00
N GLU A 253 -2.89 -21.69 32.22
CA GLU A 253 -3.74 -22.79 32.67
C GLU A 253 -5.06 -22.80 31.88
N ASP A 254 -5.72 -21.66 31.77
CA ASP A 254 -6.99 -21.53 31.06
C ASP A 254 -6.82 -21.79 29.56
N THR A 255 -5.75 -21.27 28.94
CA THR A 255 -5.45 -21.52 27.53
C THR A 255 -5.15 -23.00 27.27
N CYS A 256 -4.38 -23.64 28.16
CA CYS A 256 -4.10 -25.08 28.06
C CYS A 256 -5.38 -25.91 28.17
N GLU A 257 -6.26 -25.56 29.11
CA GLU A 257 -7.55 -26.23 29.31
C GLU A 257 -8.46 -26.08 28.08
N ALA A 258 -8.58 -24.86 27.54
CA ALA A 258 -9.34 -24.61 26.32
C ALA A 258 -8.79 -25.38 25.11
N CYS A 259 -7.47 -25.56 25.03
CA CYS A 259 -6.81 -26.39 24.03
C CYS A 259 -6.86 -27.90 24.31
N ARG A 260 -7.49 -28.32 25.42
CA ARG A 260 -7.56 -29.72 25.88
C ARG A 260 -6.18 -30.37 26.04
N LEU A 261 -5.22 -29.59 26.52
CA LEU A 261 -3.93 -30.08 26.98
C LEU A 261 -4.07 -30.54 28.43
N ASN A 262 -3.46 -31.68 28.75
CA ASN A 262 -3.34 -32.14 30.13
C ASN A 262 -2.30 -31.29 30.88
N ARG A 263 -2.36 -31.28 32.22
CA ARG A 263 -1.51 -30.49 33.14
C ARG A 263 0.01 -30.72 33.03
N SER A 264 0.48 -31.47 32.04
CA SER A 264 1.91 -31.78 31.83
C SER A 264 2.58 -30.92 30.76
N THR A 265 1.87 -30.11 29.98
CA THR A 265 2.53 -29.26 28.97
C THR A 265 3.37 -28.19 29.64
N SER A 266 4.68 -28.26 29.42
CA SER A 266 5.64 -27.30 29.92
C SER A 266 5.74 -26.06 29.03
N LYS A 267 6.10 -24.91 29.62
CA LYS A 267 6.44 -23.70 28.86
C LYS A 267 7.54 -23.95 27.81
N ALA A 268 8.43 -24.91 28.07
CA ALA A 268 9.46 -25.29 27.11
C ALA A 268 8.85 -25.97 25.87
N GLU A 269 7.89 -26.88 26.04
CA GLU A 269 7.20 -27.54 24.92
C GLU A 269 6.36 -26.57 24.10
N LEU A 270 5.67 -25.62 24.74
CA LEU A 270 4.95 -24.56 24.01
C LEU A 270 5.92 -23.68 23.22
N LYS A 271 7.06 -23.33 23.81
CA LYS A 271 8.09 -22.57 23.11
C LYS A 271 8.63 -23.32 21.88
N GLU A 272 8.93 -24.60 22.02
CA GLU A 272 9.40 -25.41 20.90
C GLU A 272 8.31 -25.53 19.83
N ALA A 273 7.05 -25.77 20.21
CA ALA A 273 5.93 -25.76 19.28
C ALA A 273 5.82 -24.42 18.53
N LEU A 274 6.01 -23.30 19.21
CA LEU A 274 6.01 -21.99 18.60
C LEU A 274 7.17 -21.77 17.62
N ASN A 275 8.36 -22.29 17.93
CA ASN A 275 9.50 -22.25 17.01
C ASN A 275 9.23 -23.06 15.73
N THR A 276 8.46 -24.15 15.80
CA THR A 276 8.10 -24.93 14.59
C THR A 276 7.09 -24.24 13.68
N LEU A 277 6.44 -23.17 14.17
CA LEU A 277 5.49 -22.35 13.42
C LEU A 277 6.14 -21.09 12.81
N ASP A 278 7.46 -20.93 13.00
CA ASP A 278 8.23 -19.83 12.44
C ASP A 278 8.22 -19.90 10.90
N GLY A 279 7.86 -18.79 10.27
CA GLY A 279 7.72 -18.70 8.81
C GLY A 279 6.40 -19.23 8.26
N THR A 280 5.51 -19.81 9.07
CA THR A 280 4.16 -20.23 8.62
C THR A 280 3.03 -19.42 9.25
N PHE A 281 3.00 -19.34 10.58
CA PHE A 281 2.04 -18.50 11.30
C PHE A 281 2.68 -17.32 12.00
N VAL A 282 3.93 -17.50 12.45
CA VAL A 282 4.60 -16.56 13.32
C VAL A 282 6.00 -16.27 12.83
N TYR A 283 6.58 -15.20 13.32
CA TYR A 283 8.01 -14.94 13.25
C TYR A 283 8.51 -14.39 14.58
N LYS A 284 9.82 -14.49 14.77
CA LYS A 284 10.48 -13.93 15.94
C LYS A 284 11.31 -12.70 15.59
N GLN A 285 11.00 -11.58 16.24
CA GLN A 285 11.76 -10.34 16.10
C GLN A 285 12.14 -9.78 17.46
N ASN A 286 13.44 -9.53 17.67
CA ASN A 286 13.98 -8.97 18.92
C ASN A 286 13.54 -9.74 20.18
N GLY A 287 13.36 -11.06 20.08
CA GLY A 287 12.92 -11.91 21.18
C GLY A 287 11.42 -11.88 21.48
N ILE A 288 10.61 -11.27 20.60
CA ILE A 288 9.15 -11.24 20.66
C ILE A 288 8.61 -12.09 19.51
N TYR A 289 7.64 -12.96 19.81
CA TYR A 289 6.91 -13.74 18.83
C TYR A 289 5.68 -12.96 18.37
N LYS A 290 5.50 -12.87 17.05
CA LYS A 290 4.38 -12.15 16.42
C LYS A 290 3.82 -12.98 15.27
N THR A 291 2.55 -12.78 14.94
CA THR A 291 1.98 -13.30 13.69
C THR A 291 2.69 -12.70 12.49
N LEU A 292 2.81 -13.45 11.38
CA LEU A 292 3.48 -12.98 10.15
C LEU A 292 2.90 -11.66 9.61
N HIS A 293 1.61 -11.44 9.81
CA HIS A 293 0.92 -10.25 9.33
C HIS A 293 -0.33 -9.95 10.17
N ASP A 294 -0.79 -8.70 10.14
CA ASP A 294 -1.96 -8.24 10.89
C ASP A 294 -3.24 -8.96 10.45
N LYS A 295 -3.43 -9.16 9.13
CA LYS A 295 -4.57 -9.97 8.64
C LYS A 295 -4.57 -11.42 9.12
N LEU A 296 -3.38 -12.01 9.32
CA LEU A 296 -3.29 -13.35 9.90
C LEU A 296 -3.62 -13.31 11.39
N PHE A 297 -3.22 -12.23 12.09
CA PHE A 297 -3.66 -11.98 13.45
C PHE A 297 -5.18 -11.89 13.54
N ASP A 298 -5.83 -11.07 12.71
CA ASP A 298 -7.30 -10.92 12.67
C ASP A 298 -7.99 -12.27 12.44
N PHE A 299 -7.47 -13.06 11.49
CA PHE A 299 -7.96 -14.39 11.22
C PHE A 299 -7.84 -15.32 12.44
N LEU A 300 -6.67 -15.34 13.10
CA LEU A 300 -6.45 -16.16 14.30
C LEU A 300 -7.31 -15.68 15.47
N ALA A 301 -7.45 -14.38 15.66
CA ALA A 301 -8.29 -13.78 16.69
C ALA A 301 -9.76 -14.20 16.51
N ASN A 302 -10.28 -14.14 15.28
CA ASN A 302 -11.60 -14.64 14.95
C ASN A 302 -11.71 -16.17 15.15
N TYR A 303 -10.72 -16.95 14.68
CA TYR A 303 -10.70 -18.40 14.84
C TYR A 303 -10.77 -18.80 16.32
N PHE A 304 -9.91 -18.22 17.16
CA PHE A 304 -9.86 -18.51 18.58
C PHE A 304 -11.05 -17.91 19.34
N GLY A 305 -11.57 -16.75 18.94
CA GLY A 305 -12.77 -16.18 19.54
C GLY A 305 -14.01 -17.06 19.38
N GLN A 306 -14.11 -17.79 18.26
CA GLN A 306 -15.18 -18.76 18.08
C GLN A 306 -14.99 -20.07 18.88
N LYS A 307 -13.77 -20.36 19.36
CA LYS A 307 -13.42 -21.65 19.99
C LYS A 307 -13.12 -21.55 21.49
N MET A 308 -12.69 -20.38 21.97
CA MET A 308 -12.19 -20.14 23.33
C MET A 308 -12.62 -18.75 23.81
N ILE A 309 -13.89 -18.40 23.60
CA ILE A 309 -14.41 -17.07 23.91
C ILE A 309 -14.19 -16.67 25.38
N GLU A 310 -14.30 -17.63 26.30
CA GLU A 310 -14.07 -17.42 27.75
C GLU A 310 -12.64 -16.92 28.00
N CYS A 311 -11.62 -17.60 27.44
CA CYS A 311 -10.24 -17.15 27.58
C CYS A 311 -10.00 -15.76 26.97
N ILE A 312 -10.65 -15.43 25.85
CA ILE A 312 -10.51 -14.09 25.25
C ILE A 312 -11.15 -13.02 26.12
N ILE A 313 -12.29 -13.30 26.75
CA ILE A 313 -12.96 -12.36 27.65
C ILE A 313 -12.14 -12.15 28.92
N ASP A 314 -11.62 -13.23 29.51
CA ASP A 314 -10.96 -13.19 30.81
C ASP A 314 -9.53 -12.63 30.70
N HIS A 315 -8.83 -12.95 29.61
CA HIS A 315 -7.39 -12.71 29.47
C HIS A 315 -6.98 -11.91 28.24
N GLY A 316 -7.91 -11.68 27.31
CA GLY A 316 -7.62 -10.94 26.10
C GLY A 316 -7.16 -9.53 26.42
N ASN A 317 -6.10 -9.09 25.76
CA ASN A 317 -5.67 -7.70 25.83
C ASN A 317 -6.86 -6.77 25.49
N SER A 318 -7.05 -5.69 26.25
CA SER A 318 -8.14 -4.72 26.05
C SER A 318 -8.24 -4.20 24.63
N ASP A 319 -7.11 -4.12 23.92
CA ASP A 319 -7.04 -3.64 22.55
C ASP A 319 -7.74 -4.58 21.55
N LEU A 320 -7.96 -5.85 21.89
CA LEU A 320 -8.67 -6.84 21.04
C LEU A 320 -10.16 -6.53 20.86
N VAL A 321 -10.75 -5.71 21.73
CA VAL A 321 -12.19 -5.40 21.73
C VAL A 321 -12.49 -4.07 21.04
N HIS A 322 -11.45 -3.30 20.65
CA HIS A 322 -11.60 -1.92 20.20
C HIS A 322 -11.54 -1.70 18.68
N GLU A 323 -11.40 -2.75 17.87
CA GLU A 323 -11.47 -2.65 16.41
C GLU A 323 -12.71 -3.38 15.88
N GLN A 324 -13.84 -2.66 15.82
CA GLN A 324 -14.97 -2.97 14.93
C GLN A 324 -15.39 -1.73 14.16
#